data_AF-A0A2V1AK66-F1
#
_entry.id   AF-A0A2V1AK66-F1
#
_cell.length_a   1.000
_cell.length_b   1.000
_cell.length_c   1.000
_cell.angle_alpha   90.00
_cell.angle_beta   90.00
_cell.angle_gamma   90.00
#
_symmetry.space_group_name_H-M   'P 1'
#
loop_
_entity.id
_entity.type
_entity.pdbx_description
1 polymer ?
#
loop_
_entity_poly.entity_id
_entity_poly.type
_entity_poly.pdbx_seq_one_letter_code
_entity_poly.pdbx_strand_id
1 'polypeptide(L)'
;MDHSPQSSLSSPPDHSSPFSPHATGAPNSPTGLPSPDQTPPRSIHNSSPMIHYIAQCQAKTVDVPPAAFTRWQNLQPHAPPLAVAFNWAHSIENSGFHELVDWTSVYAAAQKMLVSSFQKTDKHTLQCMALAAAFFAAGCLAGPRVSKKAVLRCNEWLTLSSMLVKTLDQTTWEDAVFSIIHVISLKTTLMASAQFERVAREFRKLFKAIAHNTSFLSLVHELEYQKLPPDRAEDFAVLARCWTYIKLVETEASVLQAETSFQYEHPELKDTIQPDRDLVKWLYGIDPESPPSTLSIYDTGLIASSLFFRRFENCTSPREISYAYLTLYSEFCGGNRLAAESLFTAMENNDMIMAVRSNKSSLGAILKVSFICVRWLSIIRAEPNKFVTLRFAHYVTTLMSMFNPLFAILDSDISSQTLMSSLQNWAQLNTVFDLYNMLTLQALFIAVMKNFTKESTSHWCLDLQWLVDTMKASYSRGRKMLDNVQPYVTLPLASALLSASESLVKMNCHDNHTAQSFYDQITDIMDRSTWKTCVYSLFGLESTAVNYVEQLWRFGEVTKFHGPNPMKITQTLVLNTAFLREFEKSLRGFWFSRRHVEEYLDL
;
A
#
# COMPACT_ATOMS: atom_id res chain seq x y z
N MET A 1 -14.47 -53.58 22.59
CA MET A 1 -14.17 -54.50 23.71
C MET A 1 -13.21 -53.79 24.64
N ASP A 2 -13.60 -52.65 25.19
CA ASP A 2 -14.50 -52.46 26.35
C ASP A 2 -13.78 -52.74 27.67
N HIS A 3 -13.41 -51.68 28.38
CA HIS A 3 -14.08 -51.23 29.61
C HIS A 3 -13.21 -50.21 30.38
N SER A 4 -13.72 -48.99 30.54
CA SER A 4 -13.39 -48.07 31.66
C SER A 4 -14.03 -48.60 32.96
N PRO A 5 -13.69 -48.17 34.21
CA PRO A 5 -13.92 -46.77 34.69
C PRO A 5 -13.06 -46.22 35.88
N GLN A 6 -13.15 -44.88 36.08
CA GLN A 6 -13.07 -44.07 37.34
C GLN A 6 -11.78 -44.07 38.22
N SER A 7 -11.29 -43.00 38.87
CA SER A 7 -11.64 -41.58 39.05
C SER A 7 -10.49 -40.85 39.80
N SER A 8 -10.55 -39.50 39.87
CA SER A 8 -9.91 -38.55 40.83
C SER A 8 -8.75 -37.62 40.37
N LEU A 9 -9.14 -36.36 40.10
CA LEU A 9 -8.61 -35.08 40.59
C LEU A 9 -7.09 -34.82 40.71
N SER A 10 -6.56 -33.95 39.83
CA SER A 10 -5.84 -32.71 40.21
C SER A 10 -5.50 -31.87 38.96
N SER A 11 -5.67 -30.55 39.06
CA SER A 11 -5.47 -29.55 38.01
C SER A 11 -4.00 -29.02 37.99
N PRO A 12 -3.61 -28.12 37.07
CA PRO A 12 -2.50 -28.30 36.12
C PRO A 12 -1.19 -27.59 36.53
N PRO A 13 -0.06 -27.81 35.81
CA PRO A 13 1.09 -26.92 35.90
C PRO A 13 0.95 -25.70 34.96
N ASP A 14 1.35 -24.56 35.50
CA ASP A 14 1.37 -23.22 34.92
C ASP A 14 2.14 -23.12 33.59
N HIS A 15 1.51 -22.51 32.59
CA HIS A 15 2.18 -21.91 31.43
C HIS A 15 2.35 -20.41 31.67
N SER A 16 3.56 -19.99 32.02
CA SER A 16 3.95 -18.58 32.10
C SER A 16 4.00 -17.95 30.70
N SER A 17 3.15 -16.94 30.51
CA SER A 17 3.10 -16.06 29.34
C SER A 17 4.32 -15.12 29.29
N PRO A 18 4.94 -14.86 28.13
CA PRO A 18 6.18 -14.09 28.02
C PRO A 18 6.00 -12.55 28.06
N PHE A 19 4.87 -12.02 28.53
CA PHE A 19 4.67 -10.57 28.61
C PHE A 19 4.02 -10.16 29.94
N SER A 20 4.86 -9.85 30.94
CA SER A 20 4.49 -9.06 32.11
C SER A 20 5.52 -7.93 32.30
N PRO A 21 5.11 -6.66 32.43
CA PRO A 21 6.03 -5.55 32.63
C PRO A 21 6.22 -5.31 34.14
N HIS A 22 7.30 -5.83 34.71
CA HIS A 22 7.83 -5.28 35.95
C HIS A 22 9.35 -5.17 35.86
N ALA A 23 9.82 -3.92 35.94
CA ALA A 23 11.19 -3.58 36.18
C ALA A 23 11.62 -4.07 37.57
N THR A 24 12.82 -4.67 37.68
CA THR A 24 13.85 -4.36 38.70
C THR A 24 15.04 -5.31 38.56
N GLY A 25 16.26 -4.74 38.60
CA GLY A 25 17.48 -5.46 39.00
C GLY A 25 18.52 -5.76 37.90
N ALA A 26 19.44 -4.83 37.66
CA ALA A 26 20.81 -5.15 37.20
C ALA A 26 21.63 -5.65 38.42
N PRO A 27 22.71 -6.46 38.27
CA PRO A 27 23.93 -6.04 37.58
C PRO A 27 24.68 -7.14 36.80
N ASN A 28 25.30 -6.77 35.68
CA ASN A 28 26.74 -6.95 35.42
C ASN A 28 27.05 -6.50 33.98
N SER A 29 27.83 -5.42 33.89
CA SER A 29 28.39 -4.87 32.66
C SER A 29 29.40 -5.84 32.03
N PRO A 30 29.59 -5.76 30.70
CA PRO A 30 30.89 -5.30 30.25
C PRO A 30 30.78 -4.11 29.31
N THR A 31 31.61 -3.14 29.66
CA THR A 31 32.06 -1.93 28.96
C THR A 31 32.10 -2.02 27.43
N GLY A 32 31.39 -1.08 26.82
CA GLY A 32 31.49 -0.70 25.41
C GLY A 32 30.41 0.34 25.12
N LEU A 33 30.64 1.58 25.54
CA LEU A 33 29.73 2.71 25.27
C LEU A 33 29.55 2.89 23.75
N PRO A 34 28.34 2.79 23.19
CA PRO A 34 28.00 3.52 21.98
C PRO A 34 27.68 4.96 22.39
N SER A 35 28.21 5.92 21.64
CA SER A 35 27.87 7.33 21.70
C SER A 35 26.35 7.55 21.64
N PRO A 36 25.83 8.66 22.19
CA PRO A 36 24.40 8.96 22.17
C PRO A 36 23.98 9.26 20.73
N ASP A 37 23.35 8.30 20.06
CA ASP A 37 22.59 8.59 18.84
C ASP A 37 21.43 9.51 19.21
N GLN A 38 21.54 10.77 18.79
CA GLN A 38 20.48 11.78 18.83
C GLN A 38 19.38 11.44 17.81
N THR A 39 18.77 10.26 17.93
CA THR A 39 17.53 9.97 17.22
C THR A 39 16.36 10.34 18.13
N PRO A 40 15.55 11.37 17.78
CA PRO A 40 14.40 11.74 18.60
C PRO A 40 13.44 10.54 18.69
N PRO A 41 12.54 10.50 19.70
CA PRO A 41 11.57 9.42 19.80
C PRO A 41 10.74 9.39 18.51
N ARG A 42 10.77 8.25 17.80
CA ARG A 42 10.08 8.09 16.50
C ARG A 42 8.56 8.30 16.59
N SER A 43 7.97 8.17 17.79
CA SER A 43 6.54 8.41 17.99
C SER A 43 6.24 9.90 18.16
N ILE A 44 5.31 10.42 17.35
CA ILE A 44 4.85 11.82 17.46
C ILE A 44 4.19 12.11 18.81
N HIS A 45 3.67 11.09 19.50
CA HIS A 45 3.00 11.24 20.81
C HIS A 45 3.96 11.53 21.96
N ASN A 46 5.25 11.26 21.76
CA ASN A 46 6.29 11.59 22.74
C ASN A 46 6.85 13.01 22.55
N SER A 47 6.35 13.75 21.56
CA SER A 47 6.70 15.16 21.36
C SER A 47 6.08 16.04 22.46
N SER A 48 6.78 17.11 22.81
CA SER A 48 6.32 18.09 23.80
C SER A 48 4.89 18.61 23.52
N PRO A 49 4.52 19.03 22.29
CA PRO A 49 3.18 19.53 22.02
C PRO A 49 2.10 18.46 22.20
N MET A 50 2.35 17.23 21.76
CA MET A 50 1.36 16.16 21.90
C MET A 50 1.16 15.74 23.36
N ILE A 51 2.22 15.70 24.18
CA ILE A 51 2.12 15.44 25.61
C ILE A 51 1.25 16.51 26.29
N HIS A 52 1.49 17.78 25.97
CA HIS A 52 0.70 18.89 26.52
C HIS A 52 -0.77 18.80 26.12
N TYR A 53 -1.05 18.56 24.84
CA TYR A 53 -2.40 18.40 24.33
C TYR A 53 -3.14 17.21 24.95
N ILE A 54 -2.47 16.07 25.16
CA ILE A 54 -3.06 14.90 25.84
C ILE A 54 -3.49 15.28 27.26
N ALA A 55 -2.64 16.01 28.02
CA ALA A 55 -2.97 16.46 29.36
C ALA A 55 -4.19 17.41 29.38
N GLN A 56 -4.30 18.31 28.40
CA GLN A 56 -5.49 19.17 28.25
C GLN A 56 -6.75 18.35 27.94
N CYS A 57 -6.66 17.36 27.06
CA CYS A 57 -7.77 16.49 26.71
C CYS A 57 -8.26 15.65 27.90
N GLN A 58 -7.35 15.19 28.76
CA GLN A 58 -7.68 14.46 29.98
C GLN A 58 -8.45 15.31 31.00
N ALA A 59 -8.29 16.63 30.97
CA ALA A 59 -9.06 17.56 31.81
C ALA A 59 -10.47 17.86 31.28
N LYS A 60 -10.80 17.46 30.05
CA LYS A 60 -12.08 17.77 29.40
C LYS A 60 -12.98 16.53 29.32
N THR A 61 -14.09 16.55 30.05
CA THR A 61 -15.12 15.50 29.98
C THR A 61 -16.00 15.64 28.74
N VAL A 62 -16.28 14.53 28.07
CA VAL A 62 -17.15 14.42 26.89
C VAL A 62 -18.19 13.32 27.11
N ASP A 63 -19.42 13.56 26.65
CA ASP A 63 -20.50 12.58 26.69
C ASP A 63 -20.40 11.60 25.53
N VAL A 64 -20.55 10.31 25.80
CA VAL A 64 -20.64 9.27 24.75
C VAL A 64 -22.06 9.29 24.18
N PRO A 65 -22.26 9.40 22.85
CA PRO A 65 -23.60 9.41 22.26
C PRO A 65 -24.41 8.19 22.70
N PRO A 66 -25.69 8.35 23.08
CA PRO A 66 -26.54 7.21 23.48
C PRO A 66 -26.55 6.10 22.42
N ALA A 67 -26.62 6.47 21.14
CA ALA A 67 -26.58 5.50 20.03
C ALA A 67 -25.22 4.77 19.91
N ALA A 68 -24.10 5.46 20.19
CA ALA A 68 -22.77 4.84 20.18
C ALA A 68 -22.63 3.89 21.38
N PHE A 69 -23.13 4.31 22.54
CA PHE A 69 -23.16 3.51 23.76
C PHE A 69 -23.96 2.22 23.58
N THR A 70 -25.20 2.29 23.08
CA THR A 70 -26.02 1.10 22.78
C THR A 70 -25.33 0.16 21.78
N ARG A 71 -24.74 0.72 20.71
CA ARG A 71 -24.03 -0.09 19.71
C ARG A 71 -22.80 -0.78 20.32
N TRP A 72 -22.04 -0.07 21.14
CA TRP A 72 -20.90 -0.62 21.86
C TRP A 72 -21.32 -1.77 22.79
N GLN A 73 -22.38 -1.60 23.59
CA GLN A 73 -22.90 -2.66 24.46
C GLN A 73 -23.27 -3.94 23.70
N ASN A 74 -23.81 -3.80 22.48
CA ASN A 74 -24.14 -4.94 21.62
C ASN A 74 -22.90 -5.62 21.02
N LEU A 75 -21.82 -4.86 20.80
CA LEU A 75 -20.59 -5.35 20.18
C LEU A 75 -19.59 -5.94 21.17
N GLN A 76 -19.54 -5.42 22.40
CA GLN A 76 -18.61 -5.84 23.44
C GLN A 76 -18.56 -7.37 23.67
N PRO A 77 -19.70 -8.10 23.76
CA PRO A 77 -19.68 -9.56 23.92
C PRO A 77 -19.13 -10.33 22.71
N HIS A 78 -18.91 -9.64 21.59
CA HIS A 78 -18.48 -10.21 20.32
C HIS A 78 -17.15 -9.60 19.85
N ALA A 79 -16.47 -8.85 20.72
CA ALA A 79 -15.16 -8.30 20.42
C ALA A 79 -14.15 -9.42 20.13
N PRO A 80 -13.28 -9.27 19.11
CA PRO A 80 -12.15 -10.17 18.98
C PRO A 80 -11.20 -9.99 20.19
N PRO A 81 -10.40 -11.03 20.53
CA PRO A 81 -9.41 -10.90 21.59
C PRO A 81 -8.49 -9.70 21.34
N LEU A 82 -8.16 -8.94 22.40
CA LEU A 82 -7.31 -7.73 22.29
C LEU A 82 -6.01 -8.01 21.55
N ALA A 83 -5.30 -9.08 21.92
CA ALA A 83 -4.06 -9.46 21.26
C ALA A 83 -4.26 -9.68 19.75
N VAL A 84 -5.37 -10.29 19.32
CA VAL A 84 -5.67 -10.51 17.90
C VAL A 84 -5.97 -9.18 17.20
N ALA A 85 -6.79 -8.32 17.80
CA ALA A 85 -7.15 -7.02 17.24
C ALA A 85 -5.92 -6.12 17.04
N PHE A 86 -5.07 -6.01 18.06
CA PHE A 86 -3.89 -5.14 18.03
C PHE A 86 -2.77 -5.72 17.17
N ASN A 87 -2.49 -7.02 17.24
CA ASN A 87 -1.49 -7.64 16.37
C ASN A 87 -1.89 -7.52 14.91
N TRP A 88 -3.18 -7.68 14.60
CA TRP A 88 -3.68 -7.50 13.24
C TRP A 88 -3.61 -6.04 12.81
N ALA A 89 -4.11 -5.11 13.62
CA ALA A 89 -4.01 -3.67 13.31
C ALA A 89 -2.56 -3.22 13.07
N HIS A 90 -1.63 -3.75 13.86
CA HIS A 90 -0.20 -3.49 13.72
C HIS A 90 0.38 -4.07 12.42
N SER A 91 0.03 -5.32 12.08
CA SER A 91 0.57 -5.99 10.89
C SER A 91 0.03 -5.43 9.57
N ILE A 92 -1.20 -4.90 9.56
CA ILE A 92 -1.84 -4.42 8.33
C ILE A 92 -1.41 -3.00 7.90
N GLU A 93 -0.95 -2.14 8.84
CA GLU A 93 -0.64 -0.72 8.59
C GLU A 93 0.86 -0.36 8.76
N ASN A 94 1.81 -1.31 8.75
CA ASN A 94 3.21 -1.08 9.15
C ASN A 94 4.07 -0.12 8.25
N SER A 95 3.46 0.78 7.48
CA SER A 95 4.10 1.81 6.65
C SER A 95 4.43 3.05 7.48
N GLY A 96 5.09 2.93 8.62
CA GLY A 96 5.35 4.08 9.51
C GLY A 96 4.15 4.52 10.35
N PHE A 97 2.98 3.86 10.23
CA PHE A 97 1.80 4.16 11.07
C PHE A 97 2.08 4.00 12.56
N HIS A 98 3.02 3.13 12.91
CA HIS A 98 3.41 2.90 14.29
C HIS A 98 4.00 4.16 14.95
N GLU A 99 4.54 5.09 14.17
CA GLU A 99 5.03 6.40 14.62
C GLU A 99 3.89 7.37 14.93
N LEU A 100 2.69 7.13 14.36
CA LEU A 100 1.54 8.03 14.43
C LEU A 100 0.50 7.66 15.49
N VAL A 101 0.60 6.49 16.14
CA VAL A 101 -0.42 5.99 17.07
C VAL A 101 0.15 5.82 18.47
N ASP A 102 -0.57 6.35 19.47
CA ASP A 102 -0.34 6.03 20.88
C ASP A 102 -0.91 4.65 21.21
N TRP A 103 -0.16 3.60 20.85
CA TRP A 103 -0.58 2.21 21.04
C TRP A 103 -0.91 1.89 22.50
N THR A 104 -0.18 2.47 23.45
CA THR A 104 -0.38 2.22 24.88
C THR A 104 -1.73 2.77 25.34
N SER A 105 -2.03 4.02 25.02
CA SER A 105 -3.30 4.64 25.41
C SER A 105 -4.49 4.02 24.67
N VAL A 106 -4.31 3.66 23.39
CA VAL A 106 -5.34 2.95 22.62
C VAL A 106 -5.62 1.56 23.20
N TYR A 107 -4.59 0.83 23.64
CA TYR A 107 -4.75 -0.47 24.31
C TYR A 107 -5.46 -0.35 25.65
N ALA A 108 -5.08 0.64 26.47
CA ALA A 108 -5.75 0.90 27.75
C ALA A 108 -7.22 1.29 27.55
N ALA A 109 -7.54 2.11 26.55
CA ALA A 109 -8.91 2.45 26.19
C ALA A 109 -9.69 1.23 25.70
N ALA A 110 -9.07 0.35 24.90
CA ALA A 110 -9.68 -0.91 24.46
C ALA A 110 -10.00 -1.84 25.64
N GLN A 111 -9.12 -1.95 26.63
CA GLN A 111 -9.41 -2.70 27.86
C GLN A 111 -10.61 -2.12 28.62
N LYS A 112 -10.65 -0.79 28.78
CA LYS A 112 -11.79 -0.09 29.38
C LYS A 112 -13.09 -0.35 28.61
N MET A 113 -13.04 -0.36 27.27
CA MET A 113 -14.19 -0.71 26.42
C MET A 113 -14.72 -2.13 26.65
N LEU A 114 -13.89 -3.06 27.15
CA LEU A 114 -14.30 -4.45 27.35
C LEU A 114 -14.76 -4.76 28.77
N VAL A 115 -14.41 -3.94 29.76
CA VAL A 115 -14.64 -4.24 31.18
C VAL A 115 -15.68 -3.33 31.83
N SER A 116 -15.90 -2.15 31.27
CA SER A 116 -16.64 -1.10 31.97
C SER A 116 -17.60 -0.38 31.04
N SER A 117 -18.76 0.05 31.56
CA SER A 117 -19.71 0.89 30.83
C SER A 117 -19.59 2.33 31.31
N PHE A 118 -19.37 3.25 30.38
CA PHE A 118 -19.28 4.68 30.69
C PHE A 118 -20.13 5.48 29.73
N GLN A 119 -20.99 6.35 30.27
CA GLN A 119 -21.73 7.33 29.48
C GLN A 119 -20.94 8.63 29.30
N LYS A 120 -19.89 8.84 30.10
CA LYS A 120 -18.99 10.01 30.06
C LYS A 120 -17.54 9.56 30.22
N THR A 121 -16.62 10.21 29.52
CA THR A 121 -15.17 9.96 29.65
C THR A 121 -14.40 11.21 29.27
N ASP A 122 -13.09 11.25 29.49
CA ASP A 122 -12.26 12.37 29.02
C ASP A 122 -12.05 12.32 27.50
N LYS A 123 -11.76 13.48 26.89
CA LYS A 123 -11.61 13.62 25.43
C LYS A 123 -10.55 12.67 24.86
N HIS A 124 -9.42 12.49 25.55
CA HIS A 124 -8.33 11.64 25.07
C HIS A 124 -8.70 10.15 25.13
N THR A 125 -9.34 9.71 26.22
CA THR A 125 -9.87 8.35 26.30
C THR A 125 -10.89 8.10 25.19
N LEU A 126 -11.78 9.05 24.89
CA LEU A 126 -12.76 8.90 23.80
C LEU A 126 -12.09 8.79 22.41
N GLN A 127 -11.05 9.58 22.16
CA GLN A 127 -10.19 9.48 20.98
C GLN A 127 -9.57 8.09 20.86
N CYS A 128 -8.97 7.60 21.94
CA CYS A 128 -8.36 6.27 22.00
C CYS A 128 -9.40 5.14 21.82
N MET A 129 -10.62 5.30 22.36
CA MET A 129 -11.73 4.35 22.14
C MET A 129 -12.16 4.29 20.67
N ALA A 130 -12.14 5.43 19.95
CA ALA A 130 -12.46 5.45 18.53
C ALA A 130 -11.43 4.67 17.71
N LEU A 131 -10.13 4.82 18.00
CA LEU A 131 -9.05 4.04 17.40
C LEU A 131 -9.13 2.56 17.78
N ALA A 132 -9.40 2.25 19.06
CA ALA A 132 -9.60 0.87 19.52
C ALA A 132 -10.76 0.19 18.78
N ALA A 133 -11.86 0.89 18.53
CA ALA A 133 -12.97 0.38 17.72
C ALA A 133 -12.55 0.08 16.27
N ALA A 134 -11.66 0.89 15.67
CA ALA A 134 -11.08 0.59 14.36
C ALA A 134 -10.20 -0.67 14.41
N PHE A 135 -9.44 -0.87 15.49
CA PHE A 135 -8.60 -2.06 15.67
C PHE A 135 -9.43 -3.33 15.93
N PHE A 136 -10.53 -3.23 16.68
CA PHE A 136 -11.48 -4.34 16.80
C PHE A 136 -12.13 -4.69 15.46
N ALA A 137 -12.42 -3.70 14.61
CA ALA A 137 -12.89 -3.97 13.25
C ALA A 137 -11.84 -4.74 12.43
N ALA A 138 -10.58 -4.31 12.48
CA ALA A 138 -9.47 -5.01 11.85
C ALA A 138 -9.35 -6.46 12.37
N GLY A 139 -9.43 -6.65 13.69
CA GLY A 139 -9.37 -7.96 14.34
C GLY A 139 -10.49 -8.91 13.93
N CYS A 140 -11.65 -8.40 13.49
CA CYS A 140 -12.72 -9.25 12.95
C CYS A 140 -12.30 -9.96 11.66
N LEU A 141 -11.30 -9.44 10.94
CA LEU A 141 -10.78 -9.97 9.68
C LEU A 141 -9.55 -10.89 9.85
N ALA A 142 -9.06 -11.08 11.08
CA ALA A 142 -7.83 -11.83 11.36
C ALA A 142 -8.01 -13.36 11.38
N GLY A 143 -9.25 -13.86 11.35
CA GLY A 143 -9.53 -15.29 11.42
C GLY A 143 -9.12 -16.03 10.13
N PRO A 144 -8.80 -17.34 10.17
CA PRO A 144 -8.28 -18.11 9.04
C PRO A 144 -9.24 -18.17 7.84
N ARG A 145 -10.52 -17.88 8.05
CA ARG A 145 -11.54 -17.76 7.02
C ARG A 145 -12.49 -16.62 7.37
N VAL A 146 -12.51 -15.58 6.55
CA VAL A 146 -13.36 -14.42 6.79
C VAL A 146 -14.79 -14.71 6.32
N SER A 147 -15.70 -14.87 7.27
CA SER A 147 -17.12 -15.13 6.99
C SER A 147 -17.91 -13.84 6.74
N LYS A 148 -19.07 -13.94 6.09
CA LYS A 148 -20.02 -12.80 5.94
C LYS A 148 -20.37 -12.16 7.29
N LYS A 149 -20.51 -12.96 8.35
CA LYS A 149 -20.78 -12.49 9.73
C LYS A 149 -19.60 -11.69 10.30
N ALA A 150 -18.37 -12.10 10.00
CA ALA A 150 -17.17 -11.37 10.40
C ALA A 150 -17.08 -10.00 9.70
N VAL A 151 -17.39 -9.95 8.40
CA VAL A 151 -17.46 -8.69 7.63
C VAL A 151 -18.56 -7.76 8.18
N LEU A 152 -19.72 -8.31 8.53
CA LEU A 152 -20.80 -7.51 9.15
C LEU A 152 -20.34 -6.90 10.48
N ARG A 153 -19.72 -7.70 11.36
CA ARG A 153 -19.19 -7.21 12.64
C ARG A 153 -18.08 -6.17 12.48
N CYS A 154 -17.18 -6.38 11.52
CA CYS A 154 -16.18 -5.40 11.12
C CYS A 154 -16.85 -4.04 10.81
N ASN A 155 -17.92 -4.07 10.01
CA ASN A 155 -18.67 -2.85 9.66
C ASN A 155 -19.35 -2.18 10.84
N GLU A 156 -19.86 -2.96 11.80
CA GLU A 156 -20.46 -2.43 13.02
C GLU A 156 -19.42 -1.72 13.91
N TRP A 157 -18.23 -2.30 14.07
CA TRP A 157 -17.09 -1.69 14.77
C TRP A 157 -16.57 -0.43 14.08
N LEU A 158 -16.41 -0.45 12.75
CA LEU A 158 -16.05 0.75 11.98
C LEU A 158 -17.10 1.85 12.14
N THR A 159 -18.38 1.48 12.19
CA THR A 159 -19.47 2.45 12.40
C THR A 159 -19.42 3.04 13.81
N LEU A 160 -19.18 2.22 14.84
CA LEU A 160 -18.97 2.70 16.20
C LEU A 160 -17.80 3.69 16.25
N SER A 161 -16.66 3.33 15.66
CA SER A 161 -15.48 4.20 15.56
C SER A 161 -15.83 5.58 14.96
N SER A 162 -16.53 5.61 13.82
CA SER A 162 -16.99 6.88 13.21
C SER A 162 -18.02 7.63 14.06
N MET A 163 -18.84 6.95 14.87
CA MET A 163 -19.79 7.61 15.78
C MET A 163 -19.09 8.30 16.95
N LEU A 164 -18.04 7.68 17.50
CA LEU A 164 -17.24 8.25 18.58
C LEU A 164 -16.45 9.49 18.14
N VAL A 165 -15.97 9.53 16.89
CA VAL A 165 -15.26 10.72 16.39
C VAL A 165 -16.17 11.92 16.18
N LYS A 166 -17.44 11.71 15.80
CA LYS A 166 -18.39 12.80 15.56
C LYS A 166 -18.68 13.69 16.77
N THR A 167 -18.37 13.23 17.99
CA THR A 167 -18.54 14.02 19.22
C THR A 167 -17.31 14.83 19.62
N LEU A 168 -16.20 14.62 18.94
CA LEU A 168 -14.97 15.33 19.23
C LEU A 168 -14.96 16.66 18.48
N ASP A 169 -14.51 17.71 19.16
CA ASP A 169 -14.21 18.98 18.53
C ASP A 169 -12.99 18.87 17.61
N GLN A 170 -12.96 19.70 16.57
CA GLN A 170 -11.88 19.79 15.58
C GLN A 170 -11.39 21.23 15.46
N THR A 171 -10.94 21.80 16.59
CA THR A 171 -10.66 23.24 16.69
C THR A 171 -9.17 23.53 16.66
N THR A 172 -8.32 22.63 17.15
CA THR A 172 -6.86 22.81 17.17
C THR A 172 -6.16 21.94 16.13
N TRP A 173 -4.89 22.20 15.85
CA TRP A 173 -4.14 21.41 14.86
C TRP A 173 -3.88 19.98 15.37
N GLU A 174 -3.81 19.78 16.69
CA GLU A 174 -3.69 18.47 17.34
C GLU A 174 -4.99 17.65 17.17
N ASP A 175 -6.16 18.30 17.16
CA ASP A 175 -7.42 17.63 16.80
C ASP A 175 -7.40 17.15 15.35
N ALA A 176 -6.80 17.94 14.45
CA ALA A 176 -6.60 17.55 13.06
C ALA A 176 -5.64 16.35 12.97
N VAL A 177 -4.53 16.34 13.74
CA VAL A 177 -3.62 15.18 13.85
C VAL A 177 -4.38 13.92 14.26
N PHE A 178 -5.19 13.98 15.32
CA PHE A 178 -6.04 12.85 15.71
C PHE A 178 -6.96 12.38 14.56
N SER A 179 -7.61 13.33 13.88
CA SER A 179 -8.54 13.01 12.79
C SER A 179 -7.85 12.35 11.60
N ILE A 180 -6.61 12.76 11.30
CA ILE A 180 -5.75 12.15 10.29
C ILE A 180 -5.43 10.70 10.67
N ILE A 181 -4.93 10.48 11.90
CA ILE A 181 -4.59 9.15 12.42
C ILE A 181 -5.81 8.23 12.37
N HIS A 182 -6.97 8.73 12.77
CA HIS A 182 -8.23 7.99 12.74
C HIS A 182 -8.59 7.55 11.32
N VAL A 183 -8.63 8.46 10.35
CA VAL A 183 -9.01 8.11 8.97
C VAL A 183 -8.00 7.16 8.33
N ILE A 184 -6.70 7.33 8.61
CA ILE A 184 -5.65 6.38 8.19
C ILE A 184 -5.92 5.00 8.79
N SER A 185 -6.24 4.91 10.09
CA SER A 185 -6.51 3.62 10.78
C SER A 185 -7.69 2.83 10.18
N LEU A 186 -8.64 3.52 9.54
CA LEU A 186 -9.78 2.88 8.90
C LEU A 186 -9.45 2.35 7.50
N LYS A 187 -8.48 2.96 6.81
CA LYS A 187 -8.20 2.77 5.37
C LYS A 187 -8.04 1.31 5.00
N THR A 188 -7.04 0.62 5.55
CA THR A 188 -6.72 -0.75 5.10
C THR A 188 -7.85 -1.73 5.42
N THR A 189 -8.53 -1.57 6.56
CA THR A 189 -9.68 -2.40 6.94
C THR A 189 -10.87 -2.19 6.00
N LEU A 190 -11.14 -0.94 5.60
CA LEU A 190 -12.18 -0.62 4.63
C LEU A 190 -11.83 -1.16 3.23
N MET A 191 -10.58 -1.01 2.79
CA MET A 191 -10.08 -1.57 1.53
C MET A 191 -10.20 -3.08 1.51
N ALA A 192 -9.75 -3.77 2.57
CA ALA A 192 -9.87 -5.22 2.73
C ALA A 192 -11.32 -5.70 2.59
N SER A 193 -12.26 -4.89 3.08
CA SER A 193 -13.70 -5.12 3.01
C SER A 193 -14.35 -4.60 1.73
N ALA A 194 -13.56 -4.23 0.70
CA ALA A 194 -14.00 -3.69 -0.59
C ALA A 194 -14.87 -2.41 -0.51
N GLN A 195 -14.73 -1.60 0.54
CA GLN A 195 -15.53 -0.39 0.78
C GLN A 195 -14.85 0.90 0.33
N PHE A 196 -14.38 0.95 -0.91
CA PHE A 196 -13.64 2.11 -1.45
C PHE A 196 -14.43 3.42 -1.43
N GLU A 197 -15.74 3.38 -1.65
CA GLU A 197 -16.58 4.60 -1.55
C GLU A 197 -16.62 5.17 -0.14
N ARG A 198 -16.57 4.29 0.87
CA ARG A 198 -16.47 4.72 2.27
C ARG A 198 -15.10 5.31 2.55
N VAL A 199 -14.03 4.72 2.01
CA VAL A 199 -12.67 5.30 2.08
C VAL A 199 -12.68 6.72 1.51
N ALA A 200 -13.14 6.91 0.27
CA ALA A 200 -13.23 8.22 -0.37
C ALA A 200 -14.06 9.22 0.46
N ARG A 201 -15.20 8.79 1.01
CA ARG A 201 -16.05 9.62 1.86
C ARG A 201 -15.39 10.04 3.17
N GLU A 202 -14.67 9.13 3.85
CA GLU A 202 -13.97 9.51 5.09
C GLU A 202 -12.80 10.45 4.81
N PHE A 203 -12.07 10.26 3.71
CA PHE A 203 -11.02 11.21 3.30
C PHE A 203 -11.59 12.58 2.88
N ARG A 204 -12.69 12.64 2.12
CA ARG A 204 -13.35 13.92 1.80
C ARG A 204 -13.79 14.69 3.05
N LYS A 205 -14.32 13.98 4.06
CA LYS A 205 -14.65 14.61 5.36
C LYS A 205 -13.41 15.14 6.06
N LEU A 206 -12.31 14.38 6.04
CA LEU A 206 -11.02 14.81 6.61
C LEU A 206 -10.52 16.08 5.93
N PHE A 207 -10.43 16.09 4.60
CA PHE A 207 -9.97 17.27 3.84
C PHE A 207 -10.86 18.49 4.09
N LYS A 208 -12.18 18.30 4.14
CA LYS A 208 -13.10 19.37 4.52
C LYS A 208 -12.83 19.88 5.94
N ALA A 209 -12.64 18.99 6.91
CA ALA A 209 -12.38 19.37 8.30
C ALA A 209 -11.09 20.19 8.44
N ILE A 210 -9.99 19.71 7.88
CA ILE A 210 -8.68 20.36 8.00
C ILE A 210 -8.60 21.66 7.19
N ALA A 211 -9.33 21.78 6.07
CA ALA A 211 -9.44 23.02 5.31
C ALA A 211 -10.14 24.16 6.09
N HIS A 212 -10.90 23.85 7.15
CA HIS A 212 -11.51 24.86 8.02
C HIS A 212 -10.73 25.09 9.31
N ASN A 213 -9.62 24.38 9.52
CA ASN A 213 -8.81 24.48 10.72
C ASN A 213 -7.66 25.46 10.50
N THR A 214 -7.83 26.71 10.92
CA THR A 214 -6.86 27.79 10.70
C THR A 214 -5.50 27.51 11.33
N SER A 215 -5.47 26.89 12.51
CA SER A 215 -4.23 26.53 13.19
C SER A 215 -3.44 25.47 12.40
N PHE A 216 -4.14 24.47 11.86
CA PHE A 216 -3.56 23.47 10.97
C PHE A 216 -3.03 24.11 9.69
N LEU A 217 -3.85 24.93 9.02
CA LEU A 217 -3.47 25.63 7.79
C LEU A 217 -2.21 26.47 7.97
N SER A 218 -2.10 27.17 9.11
CA SER A 218 -0.92 28.01 9.39
C SER A 218 0.40 27.23 9.41
N LEU A 219 0.37 25.94 9.73
CA LEU A 219 1.56 25.08 9.75
C LEU A 219 1.82 24.44 8.38
N VAL A 220 0.79 23.93 7.68
CA VAL A 220 0.99 23.30 6.36
C VAL A 220 1.41 24.27 5.26
N HIS A 221 1.25 25.57 5.46
CA HIS A 221 1.76 26.60 4.54
C HIS A 221 3.18 27.09 4.87
N GLU A 222 3.83 26.57 5.91
CA GLU A 222 5.22 26.93 6.24
C GLU A 222 6.22 26.30 5.26
N LEU A 223 6.40 26.93 4.09
CA LEU A 223 7.32 26.46 3.07
C LEU A 223 8.80 26.68 3.46
N GLU A 224 9.08 27.65 4.35
CA GLU A 224 10.42 27.91 4.90
C GLU A 224 10.65 27.20 6.25
N TYR A 225 10.11 25.99 6.40
CA TYR A 225 10.09 25.23 7.66
C TYR A 225 11.47 25.05 8.33
N GLN A 226 12.57 25.08 7.57
CA GLN A 226 13.93 24.97 8.10
C GLN A 226 14.36 26.18 8.93
N LYS A 227 13.67 27.32 8.80
CA LYS A 227 13.97 28.56 9.53
C LYS A 227 13.04 28.78 10.73
N LEU A 228 12.14 27.84 11.03
CA LEU A 228 11.21 27.96 12.14
C LEU A 228 11.95 27.96 13.49
N PRO A 229 11.45 28.72 14.49
CA PRO A 229 11.97 28.63 15.84
C PRO A 229 11.73 27.21 16.41
N PRO A 230 12.55 26.75 17.39
CA PRO A 230 12.57 25.34 17.80
C PRO A 230 11.21 24.77 18.24
N ASP A 231 10.41 25.56 18.96
CA ASP A 231 9.05 25.21 19.40
C ASP A 231 8.11 24.99 18.21
N ARG A 232 8.05 25.96 17.29
CA ARG A 232 7.20 25.87 16.10
C ARG A 232 7.70 24.81 15.11
N ALA A 233 9.00 24.53 15.09
CA ALA A 233 9.57 23.46 14.30
C ALA A 233 9.13 22.07 14.79
N GLU A 234 8.95 21.87 16.10
CA GLU A 234 8.42 20.61 16.66
C GLU A 234 6.94 20.42 16.29
N ASP A 235 6.11 21.46 16.44
CA ASP A 235 4.70 21.46 16.00
C ASP A 235 4.57 21.14 14.50
N PHE A 236 5.36 21.84 13.68
CA PHE A 236 5.42 21.60 12.25
C PHE A 236 5.86 20.16 11.94
N ALA A 237 6.88 19.64 12.62
CA ALA A 237 7.38 18.28 12.36
C ALA A 237 6.32 17.20 12.63
N VAL A 238 5.56 17.33 13.73
CA VAL A 238 4.46 16.39 14.04
C VAL A 238 3.42 16.41 12.93
N LEU A 239 2.97 17.62 12.57
CA LEU A 239 1.94 17.79 11.57
C LEU A 239 2.41 17.33 10.18
N ALA A 240 3.62 17.71 9.78
CA ALA A 240 4.18 17.40 8.47
C ALA A 240 4.41 15.88 8.29
N ARG A 241 4.70 15.14 9.36
CA ARG A 241 4.71 13.66 9.33
C ARG A 241 3.32 13.09 9.05
N CYS A 242 2.29 13.58 9.75
CA CYS A 242 0.91 13.18 9.48
C CYS A 242 0.47 13.53 8.05
N TRP A 243 0.82 14.73 7.58
CA TRP A 243 0.52 15.20 6.22
C TRP A 243 1.21 14.35 5.15
N THR A 244 2.50 14.07 5.33
CA THR A 244 3.26 13.15 4.46
C THR A 244 2.59 11.78 4.39
N TYR A 245 2.08 11.27 5.51
CA TYR A 245 1.36 10.01 5.53
C TYR A 245 0.06 10.03 4.72
N ILE A 246 -0.73 11.11 4.80
CA ILE A 246 -1.92 11.28 3.95
C ILE A 246 -1.52 11.19 2.48
N LYS A 247 -0.42 11.84 2.09
CA LYS A 247 0.10 11.82 0.72
C LYS A 247 0.58 10.44 0.28
N LEU A 248 1.23 9.69 1.16
CA LEU A 248 1.56 8.29 0.89
C LEU A 248 0.30 7.45 0.68
N VAL A 249 -0.71 7.62 1.52
CA VAL A 249 -1.98 6.89 1.42
C VAL A 249 -2.71 7.19 0.11
N GLU A 250 -2.66 8.42 -0.40
CA GLU A 250 -3.16 8.75 -1.74
C GLU A 250 -2.47 7.90 -2.83
N THR A 251 -1.16 7.63 -2.69
CA THR A 251 -0.44 6.74 -3.61
C THR A 251 -0.71 5.25 -3.41
N GLU A 252 -1.26 4.85 -2.26
CA GLU A 252 -1.61 3.45 -1.97
C GLU A 252 -3.04 3.11 -2.41
N ALA A 253 -4.01 4.02 -2.24
CA ALA A 253 -5.40 3.79 -2.57
C ALA A 253 -5.81 4.60 -3.81
N SER A 254 -5.96 3.94 -4.97
CA SER A 254 -6.24 4.62 -6.24
C SER A 254 -7.47 5.51 -6.21
N VAL A 255 -8.51 5.15 -5.44
CA VAL A 255 -9.73 5.97 -5.25
C VAL A 255 -9.46 7.34 -4.62
N LEU A 256 -8.38 7.50 -3.85
CA LEU A 256 -8.00 8.78 -3.22
C LEU A 256 -7.20 9.68 -4.16
N GLN A 257 -6.54 9.09 -5.15
CA GLN A 257 -5.81 9.78 -6.20
C GLN A 257 -6.72 10.24 -7.36
N ALA A 258 -7.89 9.61 -7.46
CA ALA A 258 -8.83 9.80 -8.54
C ALA A 258 -9.54 11.17 -8.45
N GLU A 259 -9.88 11.76 -9.61
CA GLU A 259 -10.71 12.98 -9.75
C GLU A 259 -10.08 14.33 -9.34
N THR A 260 -8.75 14.45 -9.41
CA THR A 260 -7.95 15.51 -8.75
C THR A 260 -7.97 15.24 -7.24
N SER A 261 -6.79 15.00 -6.63
CA SER A 261 -6.68 14.70 -5.18
C SER A 261 -7.68 15.55 -4.39
N PHE A 262 -8.41 14.95 -3.44
CA PHE A 262 -9.45 15.66 -2.66
C PHE A 262 -8.95 16.95 -2.01
N GLN A 263 -7.64 17.08 -1.80
CA GLN A 263 -6.99 18.34 -1.43
C GLN A 263 -7.39 19.51 -2.38
N TYR A 264 -7.41 19.27 -3.69
CA TYR A 264 -7.71 20.30 -4.71
C TYR A 264 -9.19 20.69 -4.77
N GLU A 265 -10.09 19.93 -4.14
CA GLU A 265 -11.47 20.37 -3.90
C GLU A 265 -11.53 21.58 -2.93
N HIS A 266 -10.44 21.85 -2.20
CA HIS A 266 -10.33 22.89 -1.17
C HIS A 266 -9.22 23.91 -1.52
N PRO A 267 -9.57 25.15 -1.93
CA PRO A 267 -8.59 26.18 -2.26
C PRO A 267 -7.59 26.49 -1.15
N GLU A 268 -8.00 26.37 0.12
CA GLU A 268 -7.20 26.61 1.31
C GLU A 268 -6.05 25.62 1.45
N LEU A 269 -6.14 24.45 0.81
CA LEU A 269 -5.09 23.44 0.86
C LEU A 269 -4.17 23.50 -0.36
N LYS A 270 -4.39 24.43 -1.30
CA LYS A 270 -3.44 24.68 -2.40
C LYS A 270 -2.12 25.19 -1.84
N ASP A 271 -1.01 24.90 -2.50
CA ASP A 271 0.31 25.42 -2.12
C ASP A 271 0.76 25.07 -0.69
N THR A 272 0.25 23.96 -0.15
CA THR A 272 0.73 23.37 1.10
C THR A 272 2.00 22.55 0.85
N ILE A 273 2.75 22.28 1.92
CA ILE A 273 3.92 21.42 1.89
C ILE A 273 3.64 20.10 1.14
N GLN A 274 4.59 19.68 0.33
CA GLN A 274 4.56 18.40 -0.37
C GLN A 274 5.69 17.53 0.16
N PRO A 275 5.54 16.19 0.19
CA PRO A 275 6.60 15.30 0.63
C PRO A 275 7.65 15.18 -0.49
N ASP A 276 8.32 16.28 -0.79
CA ASP A 276 9.43 16.37 -1.72
C ASP A 276 10.74 15.90 -1.05
N ARG A 277 11.83 15.92 -1.83
CA ARG A 277 13.14 15.44 -1.36
C ARG A 277 13.62 16.16 -0.10
N ASP A 278 13.45 17.47 -0.03
CA ASP A 278 13.94 18.28 1.08
C ASP A 278 13.14 18.00 2.35
N LEU A 279 11.82 17.93 2.25
CA LEU A 279 10.96 17.65 3.39
C LEU A 279 11.18 16.23 3.92
N VAL A 280 11.27 15.24 3.03
CA VAL A 280 11.51 13.84 3.42
C VAL A 280 12.88 13.68 4.10
N LYS A 281 13.92 14.31 3.56
CA LYS A 281 15.26 14.31 4.16
C LYS A 281 15.26 14.98 5.53
N TRP A 282 14.57 16.10 5.68
CA TRP A 282 14.47 16.82 6.96
C TRP A 282 13.68 16.04 8.03
N LEU A 283 12.55 15.43 7.67
CA LEU A 283 11.67 14.73 8.62
C LEU A 283 12.17 13.33 9.01
N TYR A 284 12.74 12.60 8.06
CA TYR A 284 13.01 11.16 8.16
C TYR A 284 14.49 10.80 8.00
N GLY A 285 15.35 11.74 7.58
CA GLY A 285 16.77 11.47 7.32
C GLY A 285 17.01 10.58 6.09
N ILE A 286 16.00 10.41 5.23
CA ILE A 286 16.10 9.60 4.01
C ILE A 286 16.48 10.52 2.85
N ASP A 287 17.64 10.27 2.24
CA ASP A 287 18.06 10.95 1.02
C ASP A 287 17.74 10.06 -0.20
N PRO A 288 16.83 10.47 -1.10
CA PRO A 288 16.49 9.71 -2.30
C PRO A 288 17.66 9.51 -3.27
N GLU A 289 18.69 10.39 -3.23
CA GLU A 289 19.87 10.29 -4.10
C GLU A 289 20.91 9.32 -3.53
N SER A 290 20.94 9.16 -2.21
CA SER A 290 21.82 8.23 -1.50
C SER A 290 21.01 7.42 -0.49
N PRO A 291 20.12 6.52 -0.95
CA PRO A 291 19.26 5.76 -0.05
C PRO A 291 20.09 4.83 0.84
N PRO A 292 19.60 4.52 2.06
CA PRO A 292 20.27 3.58 2.94
C PRO A 292 20.39 2.19 2.28
N SER A 293 21.39 1.42 2.72
CA SER A 293 21.68 0.07 2.19
C SER A 293 20.53 -0.93 2.39
N THR A 294 19.60 -0.62 3.29
CA THR A 294 18.40 -1.41 3.54
C THR A 294 17.19 -0.50 3.57
N LEU A 295 16.20 -0.77 2.73
CA LEU A 295 14.93 -0.05 2.70
C LEU A 295 13.82 -0.92 3.26
N SER A 296 12.96 -0.32 4.08
CA SER A 296 11.65 -0.84 4.41
C SER A 296 10.63 -0.50 3.32
N ILE A 297 9.46 -1.14 3.35
CA ILE A 297 8.34 -0.78 2.46
C ILE A 297 7.95 0.70 2.63
N TYR A 298 8.04 1.22 3.86
CA TYR A 298 7.73 2.61 4.15
C TYR A 298 8.72 3.56 3.46
N ASP A 299 10.01 3.25 3.55
CA ASP A 299 11.08 4.04 2.93
C ASP A 299 10.91 4.06 1.40
N THR A 300 10.56 2.92 0.80
CA THR A 300 10.24 2.86 -0.64
C THR A 300 9.07 3.77 -0.99
N GLY A 301 8.01 3.82 -0.16
CA GLY A 301 6.89 4.74 -0.34
C GLY A 301 7.32 6.21 -0.26
N LEU A 302 8.09 6.57 0.77
CA LEU A 302 8.63 7.93 0.97
C LEU A 302 9.49 8.36 -0.21
N ILE A 303 10.40 7.50 -0.69
CA ILE A 303 11.24 7.77 -1.86
C ILE A 303 10.36 7.97 -3.09
N ALA A 304 9.38 7.09 -3.34
CA ALA A 304 8.48 7.22 -4.49
C ALA A 304 7.74 8.57 -4.47
N SER A 305 7.19 8.97 -3.32
CA SER A 305 6.53 10.26 -3.16
C SER A 305 7.50 11.43 -3.37
N SER A 306 8.69 11.39 -2.77
CA SER A 306 9.70 12.45 -2.89
C SER A 306 10.16 12.73 -4.31
N LEU A 307 10.16 11.71 -5.17
CA LEU A 307 10.52 11.83 -6.58
C LEU A 307 9.34 12.27 -7.46
N PHE A 308 8.11 11.99 -7.03
CA PHE A 308 6.89 12.24 -7.81
C PHE A 308 6.35 13.66 -7.63
N PHE A 309 6.24 14.15 -6.39
CA PHE A 309 5.68 15.48 -6.14
C PHE A 309 6.59 16.59 -6.69
N ARG A 310 5.97 17.69 -7.16
CA ARG A 310 6.62 18.83 -7.85
C ARG A 310 7.31 18.52 -9.19
N ARG A 311 7.53 17.24 -9.52
CA ARG A 311 8.26 16.80 -10.74
C ARG A 311 7.70 17.37 -12.04
N PHE A 312 6.38 17.51 -12.12
CA PHE A 312 5.66 17.90 -13.34
C PHE A 312 5.24 19.37 -13.37
N GLU A 313 5.47 20.15 -12.31
CA GLU A 313 4.93 21.53 -12.18
C GLU A 313 5.41 22.48 -13.28
N ASN A 314 6.63 22.29 -13.77
CA ASN A 314 7.27 23.14 -14.77
C ASN A 314 7.32 22.52 -16.18
N CYS A 315 6.65 21.38 -16.40
CA CYS A 315 6.64 20.73 -17.72
C CYS A 315 5.66 21.45 -18.65
N THR A 316 6.14 21.96 -19.77
CA THR A 316 5.34 22.72 -20.75
C THR A 316 5.21 22.03 -22.11
N SER A 317 6.06 21.04 -22.40
CA SER A 317 6.06 20.30 -23.66
C SER A 317 5.96 18.77 -23.48
N PRO A 318 5.44 18.02 -24.48
CA PRO A 318 5.41 16.56 -24.44
C PRO A 318 6.79 15.91 -24.23
N ARG A 319 7.85 16.56 -24.72
CA ARG A 319 9.24 16.10 -24.51
C ARG A 319 9.66 16.26 -23.05
N GLU A 320 9.35 17.38 -22.42
CA GLU A 320 9.63 17.62 -21.00
C GLU A 320 8.83 16.66 -20.10
N ILE A 321 7.55 16.44 -20.41
CA ILE A 321 6.73 15.45 -19.70
C ILE A 321 7.36 14.05 -19.85
N SER A 322 7.75 13.68 -21.08
CA SER A 322 8.43 12.42 -21.38
C SER A 322 9.72 12.23 -20.60
N TYR A 323 10.54 13.28 -20.57
CA TYR A 323 11.75 13.28 -19.76
C TYR A 323 11.42 13.11 -18.28
N ALA A 324 10.50 13.91 -17.74
CA ALA A 324 10.17 13.95 -16.32
C ALA A 324 9.69 12.60 -15.78
N TYR A 325 8.77 11.91 -16.47
CA TYR A 325 8.35 10.58 -15.99
C TYR A 325 9.38 9.49 -16.27
N LEU A 326 10.05 9.45 -17.43
CA LEU A 326 11.06 8.41 -17.69
C LEU A 326 12.21 8.50 -16.68
N THR A 327 12.64 9.71 -16.36
CA THR A 327 13.66 9.93 -15.33
C THR A 327 13.17 9.56 -13.94
N LEU A 328 11.89 9.80 -13.59
CA LEU A 328 11.27 9.30 -12.36
C LEU A 328 11.41 7.77 -12.23
N TYR A 329 11.07 7.00 -13.28
CA TYR A 329 11.27 5.54 -13.27
C TYR A 329 12.74 5.17 -13.06
N SER A 330 13.66 5.84 -13.77
CA SER A 330 15.09 5.54 -13.68
C SER A 330 15.69 5.85 -12.30
N GLU A 331 15.31 6.97 -11.70
CA GLU A 331 15.78 7.41 -10.37
C GLU A 331 15.21 6.48 -9.30
N PHE A 332 13.91 6.18 -9.38
CA PHE A 332 13.24 5.30 -8.42
C PHE A 332 13.80 3.87 -8.46
N CYS A 333 13.96 3.29 -9.65
CA CYS A 333 14.55 1.96 -9.81
C CYS A 333 16.03 1.95 -9.40
N GLY A 334 16.79 3.00 -9.76
CA GLY A 334 18.21 3.13 -9.44
C GLY A 334 18.48 3.15 -7.94
N GLY A 335 17.72 3.93 -7.18
CA GLY A 335 17.85 3.99 -5.72
C GLY A 335 17.50 2.66 -5.05
N ASN A 336 16.38 2.04 -5.45
CA ASN A 336 15.96 0.76 -4.87
C ASN A 336 16.85 -0.42 -5.30
N ARG A 337 17.54 -0.34 -6.45
CA ARG A 337 18.50 -1.35 -6.89
C ARG A 337 19.60 -1.57 -5.87
N LEU A 338 20.23 -0.47 -5.43
CA LEU A 338 21.36 -0.53 -4.51
C LEU A 338 20.96 -1.17 -3.18
N ALA A 339 19.77 -0.83 -2.68
CA ALA A 339 19.20 -1.41 -1.46
C ALA A 339 18.75 -2.88 -1.60
N ALA A 340 18.59 -3.37 -2.83
CA ALA A 340 18.13 -4.72 -3.15
C ALA A 340 19.26 -5.68 -3.58
N GLU A 341 20.48 -5.18 -3.81
CA GLU A 341 21.57 -5.95 -4.41
C GLU A 341 21.98 -7.18 -3.57
N SER A 342 21.96 -7.05 -2.22
CA SER A 342 22.24 -8.17 -1.32
C SER A 342 21.22 -9.30 -1.45
N LEU A 343 19.94 -8.96 -1.63
CA LEU A 343 18.88 -9.92 -1.82
C LEU A 343 19.02 -10.61 -3.18
N PHE A 344 19.21 -9.84 -4.26
CA PHE A 344 19.40 -10.44 -5.58
C PHE A 344 20.61 -11.37 -5.63
N THR A 345 21.75 -10.96 -5.07
CA THR A 345 22.96 -11.79 -4.98
C THR A 345 22.70 -13.09 -4.22
N ALA A 346 21.99 -13.03 -3.08
CA ALA A 346 21.67 -14.22 -2.29
C ALA A 346 20.74 -15.18 -3.06
N MET A 347 19.75 -14.64 -3.77
CA MET A 347 18.82 -15.44 -4.58
C MET A 347 19.50 -16.05 -5.81
N GLU A 348 20.36 -15.31 -6.49
CA GLU A 348 21.13 -15.81 -7.64
C GLU A 348 22.11 -16.92 -7.25
N ASN A 349 22.63 -16.89 -6.01
CA ASN A 349 23.48 -17.93 -5.44
C ASN A 349 22.71 -19.14 -4.87
N ASN A 350 21.39 -19.23 -5.10
CA ASN A 350 20.49 -20.27 -4.58
C ASN A 350 20.45 -20.39 -3.03
N ASP A 351 20.88 -19.36 -2.30
CA ASP A 351 20.76 -19.33 -0.84
C ASP A 351 19.41 -18.71 -0.42
N MET A 352 18.33 -19.39 -0.80
CA MET A 352 16.96 -18.90 -0.58
C MET A 352 16.62 -18.77 0.89
N ILE A 353 17.14 -19.65 1.75
CA ILE A 353 16.91 -19.58 3.19
C ILE A 353 17.55 -18.31 3.77
N MET A 354 18.79 -17.97 3.39
CA MET A 354 19.42 -16.73 3.85
C MET A 354 18.81 -15.49 3.19
N ALA A 355 18.44 -15.54 1.91
CA ALA A 355 17.75 -14.45 1.22
C ALA A 355 16.46 -14.07 1.96
N VAL A 356 15.63 -15.08 2.25
CA VAL A 356 14.37 -14.98 2.96
C VAL A 356 14.59 -14.56 4.41
N ARG A 357 15.53 -15.15 5.16
CA ARG A 357 15.70 -14.81 6.59
C ARG A 357 16.42 -13.49 6.85
N SER A 358 17.38 -13.12 6.02
CA SER A 358 18.30 -11.99 6.29
C SER A 358 17.91 -10.72 5.53
N ASN A 359 17.13 -10.82 4.44
CA ASN A 359 16.77 -9.67 3.59
C ASN A 359 15.24 -9.49 3.47
N LYS A 360 14.55 -9.80 4.56
CA LYS A 360 13.09 -9.78 4.73
C LYS A 360 12.44 -8.49 4.23
N SER A 361 12.92 -7.36 4.74
CA SER A 361 12.45 -6.02 4.39
C SER A 361 12.69 -5.70 2.91
N SER A 362 13.85 -6.08 2.36
CA SER A 362 14.19 -5.85 0.96
C SER A 362 13.27 -6.60 0.00
N LEU A 363 12.80 -7.81 0.34
CA LEU A 363 11.83 -8.53 -0.51
C LEU A 363 10.50 -7.78 -0.58
N GLY A 364 9.97 -7.35 0.57
CA GLY A 364 8.75 -6.53 0.61
C GLY A 364 8.90 -5.22 -0.16
N ALA A 365 10.04 -4.55 -0.01
CA ALA A 365 10.37 -3.33 -0.74
C ALA A 365 10.40 -3.56 -2.26
N ILE A 366 11.06 -4.61 -2.77
CA ILE A 366 11.12 -4.91 -4.21
C ILE A 366 9.74 -5.22 -4.80
N LEU A 367 8.89 -5.95 -4.06
CA LEU A 367 7.51 -6.19 -4.48
C LEU A 367 6.74 -4.87 -4.57
N LYS A 368 6.96 -3.96 -3.61
CA LYS A 368 6.36 -2.61 -3.61
C LYS A 368 6.87 -1.76 -4.78
N VAL A 369 8.17 -1.78 -5.07
CA VAL A 369 8.78 -1.11 -6.23
C VAL A 369 8.13 -1.58 -7.53
N SER A 370 7.99 -2.91 -7.70
CA SER A 370 7.38 -3.51 -8.88
C SER A 370 5.94 -3.05 -9.05
N PHE A 371 5.17 -3.04 -7.96
CA PHE A 371 3.79 -2.54 -7.97
C PHE A 371 3.71 -1.05 -8.36
N ILE A 372 4.52 -0.19 -7.73
CA ILE A 372 4.52 1.26 -8.01
C ILE A 372 4.84 1.53 -9.49
N CYS A 373 5.87 0.85 -10.03
CA CYS A 373 6.29 1.02 -11.41
C CYS A 373 5.19 0.63 -12.41
N VAL A 374 4.51 -0.50 -12.17
CA VAL A 374 3.39 -0.95 -13.01
C VAL A 374 2.19 -0.03 -12.86
N ARG A 375 1.87 0.40 -11.64
CA ARG A 375 0.76 1.31 -11.34
C ARG A 375 0.91 2.67 -12.00
N TRP A 376 2.13 3.19 -12.13
CA TRP A 376 2.37 4.44 -12.86
C TRP A 376 1.96 4.38 -14.34
N LEU A 377 1.75 3.19 -14.94
CA LEU A 377 1.11 3.08 -16.24
C LEU A 377 -0.32 3.67 -16.23
N SER A 378 -1.09 3.41 -15.17
CA SER A 378 -2.46 3.88 -15.00
C SER A 378 -2.56 5.38 -14.76
N ILE A 379 -1.59 5.95 -14.05
CA ILE A 379 -1.63 7.34 -13.57
C ILE A 379 -1.09 8.31 -14.61
N ILE A 380 -0.01 7.95 -15.30
CA ILE A 380 0.68 8.85 -16.24
C ILE A 380 0.12 8.59 -17.64
N ARG A 381 -0.60 9.56 -18.20
CA ARG A 381 -1.20 9.43 -19.54
C ARG A 381 -0.12 9.31 -20.61
N ALA A 382 -0.34 8.44 -21.60
CA ALA A 382 0.55 8.35 -22.75
C ALA A 382 0.32 9.53 -23.69
N GLU A 383 1.40 10.16 -24.15
CA GLU A 383 1.34 11.27 -25.11
C GLU A 383 0.72 10.79 -26.43
N PRO A 384 -0.32 11.46 -26.97
CA PRO A 384 -1.02 11.01 -28.17
C PRO A 384 -0.10 10.85 -29.39
N ASN A 385 1.00 11.62 -29.45
CA ASN A 385 1.84 11.72 -30.65
C ASN A 385 3.14 10.90 -30.62
N LYS A 386 3.60 10.38 -29.47
CA LYS A 386 4.82 9.53 -29.37
C LYS A 386 4.54 8.28 -28.55
N PHE A 387 4.75 7.11 -29.14
CA PHE A 387 4.67 5.85 -28.41
C PHE A 387 5.97 5.61 -27.63
N VAL A 388 5.83 5.38 -26.33
CA VAL A 388 6.95 5.37 -25.40
C VAL A 388 7.50 3.95 -25.22
N THR A 389 8.23 3.47 -26.23
CA THR A 389 8.78 2.10 -26.25
C THR A 389 9.60 1.78 -25.01
N LEU A 390 10.42 2.73 -24.52
CA LEU A 390 11.22 2.55 -23.30
C LEU A 390 10.35 2.26 -22.07
N ARG A 391 9.24 2.99 -21.91
CA ARG A 391 8.28 2.79 -20.82
C ARG A 391 7.61 1.43 -20.90
N PHE A 392 7.19 1.02 -22.10
CA PHE A 392 6.56 -0.29 -22.29
C PHE A 392 7.53 -1.46 -22.14
N ALA A 393 8.79 -1.32 -22.53
CA ALA A 393 9.82 -2.31 -22.27
C ALA A 393 9.99 -2.56 -20.76
N HIS A 394 10.10 -1.49 -19.97
CA HIS A 394 10.14 -1.57 -18.51
C HIS A 394 8.86 -2.16 -17.91
N TYR A 395 7.69 -1.68 -18.34
CA TYR A 395 6.40 -2.15 -17.84
C TYR A 395 6.18 -3.65 -18.11
N VAL A 396 6.36 -4.10 -19.37
CA VAL A 396 6.12 -5.49 -19.77
C VAL A 396 7.06 -6.42 -19.02
N THR A 397 8.35 -6.11 -18.99
CA THR A 397 9.33 -6.95 -18.27
C THR A 397 9.07 -7.00 -16.77
N THR A 398 8.65 -5.89 -16.15
CA THR A 398 8.26 -5.87 -14.73
C THR A 398 7.03 -6.75 -14.48
N LEU A 399 6.02 -6.68 -15.34
CA LEU A 399 4.81 -7.50 -15.24
C LEU A 399 5.10 -9.00 -15.49
N MET A 400 6.10 -9.33 -16.31
CA MET A 400 6.57 -10.71 -16.50
C MET A 400 7.28 -11.24 -15.24
N SER A 401 8.18 -10.43 -14.67
CA SER A 401 9.12 -10.88 -13.64
C SER A 401 8.65 -10.70 -12.20
N MET A 402 7.60 -9.92 -11.95
CA MET A 402 7.18 -9.51 -10.60
C MET A 402 6.99 -10.66 -9.59
N PHE A 403 6.56 -11.83 -10.03
CA PHE A 403 6.36 -13.00 -9.17
C PHE A 403 7.58 -13.93 -9.11
N ASN A 404 8.58 -13.73 -9.97
CA ASN A 404 9.75 -14.60 -10.05
C ASN A 404 10.52 -14.71 -8.72
N PRO A 405 10.70 -13.64 -7.92
CA PRO A 405 11.28 -13.78 -6.59
C PRO A 405 10.50 -14.75 -5.69
N LEU A 406 9.16 -14.67 -5.69
CA LEU A 406 8.31 -15.56 -4.90
C LEU A 406 8.33 -16.99 -5.43
N PHE A 407 8.39 -17.15 -6.75
CA PHE A 407 8.53 -18.44 -7.40
C PHE A 407 9.85 -19.14 -7.05
N ALA A 408 10.97 -18.42 -7.09
CA ALA A 408 12.27 -18.94 -6.70
C ALA A 408 12.28 -19.42 -5.24
N ILE A 409 11.61 -18.69 -4.35
CA ILE A 409 11.47 -19.09 -2.94
C ILE A 409 10.60 -20.35 -2.81
N LEU A 410 9.46 -20.42 -3.50
CA LEU A 410 8.57 -21.58 -3.47
C LEU A 410 9.22 -22.86 -4.00
N ASP A 411 10.17 -22.73 -4.93
CA ASP A 411 10.88 -23.88 -5.51
C ASP A 411 12.00 -24.41 -4.59
N SER A 412 12.29 -23.75 -3.46
CA SER A 412 13.46 -24.03 -2.61
C SER A 412 13.18 -24.85 -1.34
N ASP A 413 12.16 -25.72 -1.36
CA ASP A 413 11.70 -26.54 -0.23
C ASP A 413 11.29 -25.75 1.05
N ILE A 414 11.16 -24.43 0.95
CA ILE A 414 10.58 -23.62 2.01
C ILE A 414 9.08 -23.91 2.07
N SER A 415 8.60 -24.37 3.24
CA SER A 415 7.16 -24.64 3.41
C SER A 415 6.32 -23.40 3.07
N SER A 416 5.19 -23.60 2.40
CA SER A 416 4.25 -22.51 2.08
C SER A 416 3.85 -21.72 3.33
N GLN A 417 3.77 -22.38 4.49
CA GLN A 417 3.48 -21.73 5.77
C GLN A 417 4.63 -20.82 6.25
N THR A 418 5.89 -21.18 5.97
CA THR A 418 7.05 -20.31 6.24
C THR A 418 7.08 -19.14 5.28
N LEU A 419 6.77 -19.33 3.99
CA LEU A 419 6.60 -18.21 3.06
C LEU A 419 5.46 -17.29 3.49
N MET A 420 4.35 -17.84 3.99
CA MET A 420 3.23 -17.03 4.46
C MET A 420 3.54 -16.29 5.73
N SER A 421 4.13 -16.92 6.73
CA SER A 421 4.58 -16.20 7.93
C SER A 421 5.62 -15.14 7.58
N SER A 422 6.44 -15.41 6.56
CA SER A 422 7.40 -14.46 6.01
C SER A 422 6.70 -13.26 5.34
N LEU A 423 5.76 -13.50 4.43
CA LEU A 423 4.94 -12.43 3.85
C LEU A 423 4.17 -11.66 4.93
N GLN A 424 3.55 -12.32 5.91
CA GLN A 424 2.85 -11.65 7.01
C GLN A 424 3.77 -10.80 7.89
N ASN A 425 5.03 -11.22 8.04
CA ASN A 425 6.01 -10.49 8.84
C ASN A 425 6.70 -9.38 8.04
N TRP A 426 6.78 -9.44 6.70
CA TRP A 426 7.63 -8.53 5.88
C TRP A 426 6.86 -7.74 4.85
N ALA A 427 5.69 -8.23 4.43
CA ALA A 427 4.76 -7.62 3.51
C ALA A 427 3.49 -7.25 4.29
N GLN A 428 3.24 -5.96 4.40
CA GLN A 428 2.01 -5.46 5.00
C GLN A 428 0.81 -5.97 4.22
N LEU A 429 -0.38 -5.96 4.82
CA LEU A 429 -1.61 -6.35 4.11
C LEU A 429 -1.79 -5.55 2.80
N ASN A 430 -1.41 -4.27 2.78
CA ASN A 430 -1.40 -3.49 1.54
C ASN A 430 -0.47 -4.07 0.48
N THR A 431 0.74 -4.54 0.83
CA THR A 431 1.63 -5.23 -0.10
C THR A 431 1.05 -6.57 -0.57
N VAL A 432 0.34 -7.30 0.28
CA VAL A 432 -0.39 -8.51 -0.13
C VAL A 432 -1.48 -8.15 -1.14
N PHE A 433 -2.24 -7.07 -0.91
CA PHE A 433 -3.21 -6.57 -1.90
C PHE A 433 -2.54 -6.06 -3.18
N ASP A 434 -1.35 -5.49 -3.11
CA ASP A 434 -0.56 -5.13 -4.29
C ASP A 434 -0.31 -6.37 -5.16
N LEU A 435 -0.02 -7.54 -4.59
CA LEU A 435 0.13 -8.79 -5.35
C LEU A 435 -1.17 -9.22 -6.05
N TYR A 436 -2.32 -9.12 -5.38
CA TYR A 436 -3.63 -9.42 -6.00
C TYR A 436 -3.96 -8.43 -7.12
N ASN A 437 -3.71 -7.14 -6.88
CA ASN A 437 -3.88 -6.09 -7.86
C ASN A 437 -3.02 -6.37 -9.11
N MET A 438 -1.75 -6.71 -8.92
CA MET A 438 -0.84 -7.02 -10.01
C MET A 438 -1.25 -8.27 -10.80
N LEU A 439 -1.77 -9.30 -10.13
CA LEU A 439 -2.35 -10.47 -10.79
C LEU A 439 -3.51 -10.07 -11.72
N THR A 440 -4.38 -9.15 -11.27
CA THR A 440 -5.47 -8.61 -12.09
C THR A 440 -4.97 -7.75 -13.25
N LEU A 441 -3.90 -6.96 -13.06
CA LEU A 441 -3.26 -6.19 -14.15
C LEU A 441 -2.62 -7.12 -15.19
N GLN A 442 -2.00 -8.22 -14.76
CA GLN A 442 -1.46 -9.25 -15.67
C GLN A 442 -2.58 -9.93 -16.45
N ALA A 443 -3.69 -10.25 -15.80
CA ALA A 443 -4.88 -10.78 -16.46
C ALA A 443 -5.48 -9.80 -17.49
N LEU A 444 -5.51 -8.51 -17.18
CA LEU A 444 -5.99 -7.46 -18.10
C LEU A 444 -5.05 -7.33 -19.31
N PHE A 445 -3.73 -7.37 -19.08
CA PHE A 445 -2.74 -7.40 -20.17
C PHE A 445 -2.98 -8.59 -21.11
N ILE A 446 -3.13 -9.79 -20.56
CA ILE A 446 -3.43 -11.01 -21.33
C ILE A 446 -4.72 -10.82 -22.14
N ALA A 447 -5.78 -10.32 -21.51
CA ALA A 447 -7.08 -10.14 -22.16
C ALA A 447 -7.01 -9.15 -23.33
N VAL A 448 -6.31 -8.01 -23.16
CA VAL A 448 -6.11 -7.04 -24.24
C VAL A 448 -5.27 -7.65 -25.37
N MET A 449 -4.10 -8.22 -25.05
CA MET A 449 -3.15 -8.71 -26.06
C MET A 449 -3.71 -9.83 -26.92
N LYS A 450 -4.60 -10.68 -26.39
CA LYS A 450 -5.30 -11.73 -27.17
C LYS A 450 -6.08 -11.19 -28.38
N ASN A 451 -6.51 -9.93 -28.37
CA ASN A 451 -7.17 -9.31 -29.54
C ASN A 451 -6.22 -9.19 -30.75
N PHE A 452 -4.90 -9.20 -30.51
CA PHE A 452 -3.85 -9.02 -31.50
C PHE A 452 -3.16 -10.32 -31.92
N THR A 453 -3.57 -11.47 -31.36
CA THR A 453 -2.94 -12.79 -31.62
C THR A 453 -3.87 -13.77 -32.34
N LYS A 454 -4.93 -13.29 -33.00
CA LYS A 454 -5.83 -14.13 -33.83
C LYS A 454 -5.10 -14.77 -35.01
N GLU A 455 -4.17 -14.02 -35.60
CA GLU A 455 -3.22 -14.49 -36.59
C GLU A 455 -1.89 -14.80 -35.92
N SER A 456 -1.09 -15.69 -36.50
CA SER A 456 0.23 -16.01 -35.96
C SER A 456 1.14 -14.78 -35.96
N THR A 457 1.71 -14.44 -34.80
CA THR A 457 2.61 -13.29 -34.62
C THR A 457 4.09 -13.71 -34.57
N SER A 458 4.42 -14.97 -34.83
CA SER A 458 5.79 -15.50 -34.78
C SER A 458 6.77 -14.86 -35.78
N HIS A 459 6.25 -14.20 -36.81
CA HIS A 459 7.02 -13.48 -37.81
C HIS A 459 7.25 -12.00 -37.46
N TRP A 460 6.67 -11.51 -36.37
CA TRP A 460 6.88 -10.15 -35.89
C TRP A 460 8.19 -10.04 -35.12
N CYS A 461 8.75 -8.83 -35.06
CA CYS A 461 9.90 -8.51 -34.22
C CYS A 461 9.62 -8.80 -32.75
N LEU A 462 8.38 -8.55 -32.33
CA LEU A 462 7.83 -8.92 -31.04
C LEU A 462 6.66 -9.90 -31.23
N ASP A 463 6.90 -11.15 -30.87
CA ASP A 463 5.92 -12.24 -30.91
C ASP A 463 4.95 -12.10 -29.73
N LEU A 464 3.78 -11.51 -30.01
CA LEU A 464 2.74 -11.30 -29.01
C LEU A 464 2.12 -12.61 -28.52
N GLN A 465 2.08 -13.65 -29.35
CA GLN A 465 1.52 -14.94 -28.96
C GLN A 465 2.41 -15.58 -27.89
N TRP A 466 3.73 -15.62 -28.13
CA TRP A 466 4.70 -16.05 -27.12
C TRP A 466 4.59 -15.22 -25.83
N LEU A 467 4.46 -13.90 -25.95
CA LEU A 467 4.34 -13.00 -24.80
C LEU A 467 3.07 -13.29 -23.98
N VAL A 468 1.92 -13.48 -24.64
CA VAL A 468 0.65 -13.86 -24.01
C VAL A 468 0.78 -15.19 -23.29
N ASP A 469 1.37 -16.20 -23.93
CA ASP A 469 1.53 -17.53 -23.33
C ASP A 469 2.47 -17.50 -22.11
N THR A 470 3.55 -16.72 -22.19
CA THR A 470 4.49 -16.51 -21.08
C THR A 470 3.82 -15.81 -19.89
N MET A 471 3.08 -14.72 -20.15
CA MET A 471 2.31 -14.02 -19.12
C MET A 471 1.24 -14.92 -18.50
N LYS A 472 0.55 -15.74 -19.31
CA LYS A 472 -0.46 -16.68 -18.83
C LYS A 472 0.13 -17.78 -17.95
N ALA A 473 1.32 -18.26 -18.25
CA ALA A 473 2.04 -19.22 -17.41
C ALA A 473 2.41 -18.60 -16.05
N SER A 474 2.97 -17.39 -16.06
CA SER A 474 3.28 -16.60 -14.85
C SER A 474 2.01 -16.34 -14.02
N TYR A 475 0.92 -15.90 -14.66
CA TYR A 475 -0.39 -15.69 -14.04
C TYR A 475 -0.91 -16.97 -13.36
N SER A 476 -0.93 -18.10 -14.06
CA SER A 476 -1.47 -19.37 -13.52
C SER A 476 -0.71 -19.81 -12.27
N ARG A 477 0.62 -19.63 -12.26
CA ARG A 477 1.47 -19.95 -11.12
C ARG A 477 1.25 -18.96 -9.96
N GLY A 478 1.21 -17.66 -10.26
CA GLY A 478 0.95 -16.60 -9.29
C GLY A 478 -0.42 -16.73 -8.63
N ARG A 479 -1.45 -17.05 -9.42
CA ARG A 479 -2.80 -17.33 -8.92
C ARG A 479 -2.81 -18.52 -7.98
N LYS A 480 -2.23 -19.66 -8.38
CA LYS A 480 -2.15 -20.86 -7.53
C LYS A 480 -1.46 -20.57 -6.21
N MET A 481 -0.42 -19.74 -6.22
CA MET A 481 0.22 -19.28 -4.98
C MET A 481 -0.77 -18.47 -4.14
N LEU A 482 -1.36 -17.41 -4.71
CA LEU A 482 -2.24 -16.47 -4.00
C LEU A 482 -3.52 -17.13 -3.44
N ASP A 483 -4.08 -18.13 -4.14
CA ASP A 483 -5.24 -18.90 -3.68
C ASP A 483 -4.97 -19.63 -2.34
N ASN A 484 -3.71 -19.89 -2.01
CA ASN A 484 -3.30 -20.57 -0.77
C ASN A 484 -2.93 -19.60 0.37
N VAL A 485 -3.04 -18.29 0.16
CA VAL A 485 -2.59 -17.27 1.11
C VAL A 485 -3.73 -16.91 2.08
N GLN A 486 -3.95 -17.76 3.08
CA GLN A 486 -4.94 -17.55 4.15
C GLN A 486 -4.42 -16.58 5.23
N PRO A 487 -5.29 -15.73 5.83
CA PRO A 487 -6.72 -15.59 5.53
C PRO A 487 -7.03 -14.66 4.35
N TYR A 488 -6.00 -14.06 3.75
CA TYR A 488 -6.11 -12.94 2.81
C TYR A 488 -6.97 -13.24 1.59
N VAL A 489 -6.88 -14.44 1.02
CA VAL A 489 -7.71 -14.88 -0.11
C VAL A 489 -9.21 -14.79 0.16
N THR A 490 -9.62 -14.88 1.43
CA THR A 490 -11.04 -14.81 1.83
C THR A 490 -11.52 -13.39 2.12
N LEU A 491 -10.63 -12.40 2.07
CA LEU A 491 -11.02 -11.00 2.21
C LEU A 491 -11.84 -10.57 0.98
N PRO A 492 -12.92 -9.78 1.15
CA PRO A 492 -13.77 -9.35 0.05
C PRO A 492 -13.01 -8.77 -1.15
N LEU A 493 -12.00 -7.93 -0.91
CA LEU A 493 -11.18 -7.36 -1.98
C LEU A 493 -10.42 -8.42 -2.77
N ALA A 494 -9.67 -9.30 -2.09
CA ALA A 494 -8.88 -10.35 -2.74
C ALA A 494 -9.79 -11.30 -3.55
N SER A 495 -10.93 -11.69 -2.99
CA SER A 495 -11.91 -12.52 -3.67
C SER A 495 -12.47 -11.86 -4.94
N ALA A 496 -12.74 -10.56 -4.91
CA ALA A 496 -13.20 -9.81 -6.09
C ALA A 496 -12.12 -9.74 -7.18
N LEU A 497 -10.88 -9.43 -6.80
CA LEU A 497 -9.73 -9.33 -7.71
C LEU A 497 -9.42 -10.68 -8.38
N LEU A 498 -9.43 -11.79 -7.62
CA LEU A 498 -9.24 -13.13 -8.15
C LEU A 498 -10.33 -13.53 -9.14
N SER A 499 -11.60 -13.27 -8.79
CA SER A 499 -12.76 -13.53 -9.65
C SER A 499 -12.66 -12.76 -10.97
N ALA A 500 -12.40 -11.45 -10.90
CA ALA A 500 -12.23 -10.61 -12.08
C ALA A 500 -11.05 -11.06 -12.95
N SER A 501 -9.90 -11.36 -12.32
CA SER A 501 -8.72 -11.84 -13.04
C SER A 501 -8.98 -13.15 -13.78
N GLU A 502 -9.80 -14.04 -13.21
CA GLU A 502 -10.19 -15.29 -13.86
C GLU A 502 -11.00 -15.05 -15.13
N SER A 503 -12.01 -14.18 -15.00
CA SER A 503 -12.90 -13.80 -16.09
C SER A 503 -12.12 -13.15 -17.21
N LEU A 504 -11.16 -12.25 -16.90
CA LEU A 504 -10.27 -11.64 -17.88
C LEU A 504 -9.43 -12.69 -18.64
N VAL A 505 -8.80 -13.63 -17.93
CA VAL A 505 -7.96 -14.66 -18.58
C VAL A 505 -8.80 -15.65 -19.40
N LYS A 506 -10.04 -15.90 -19.02
CA LYS A 506 -10.99 -16.78 -19.75
C LYS A 506 -11.73 -16.08 -20.88
N MET A 507 -11.70 -14.76 -20.94
CA MET A 507 -12.41 -13.96 -21.93
C MET A 507 -11.99 -14.37 -23.35
N ASN A 508 -12.97 -14.73 -24.16
CA ASN A 508 -12.84 -14.92 -25.59
C ASN A 508 -13.12 -13.58 -26.27
N CYS A 509 -12.12 -13.03 -26.93
CA CYS A 509 -12.23 -11.71 -27.55
C CYS A 509 -13.00 -11.83 -28.87
N HIS A 510 -14.25 -11.38 -28.89
CA HIS A 510 -15.08 -11.28 -30.09
C HIS A 510 -14.69 -10.01 -30.84
N ASP A 511 -14.04 -10.12 -32.01
CA ASP A 511 -13.85 -9.04 -33.01
C ASP A 511 -13.87 -7.58 -32.54
N ASN A 512 -13.25 -7.26 -31.40
CA ASN A 512 -13.18 -5.89 -30.93
C ASN A 512 -12.26 -5.11 -31.85
N HIS A 513 -12.80 -4.03 -32.41
CA HIS A 513 -12.06 -3.15 -33.28
C HIS A 513 -11.43 -1.98 -32.52
N THR A 514 -11.84 -1.73 -31.26
CA THR A 514 -11.39 -0.59 -30.47
C THR A 514 -11.18 -0.94 -28.99
N ALA A 515 -10.36 -0.15 -28.30
CA ALA A 515 -10.19 -0.24 -26.85
C ALA A 515 -11.51 -0.04 -26.08
N GLN A 516 -12.35 0.90 -26.54
CA GLN A 516 -13.65 1.17 -25.91
C GLN A 516 -14.60 -0.03 -26.02
N SER A 517 -14.74 -0.62 -27.22
CA SER A 517 -15.61 -1.79 -27.38
C SER A 517 -15.14 -2.98 -26.54
N PHE A 518 -13.82 -3.15 -26.39
CA PHE A 518 -13.26 -4.16 -25.50
C PHE A 518 -13.55 -3.86 -24.02
N TYR A 519 -13.44 -2.60 -23.60
CA TYR A 519 -13.80 -2.19 -22.23
C TYR A 519 -15.28 -2.44 -21.93
N ASP A 520 -16.18 -2.10 -22.86
CA ASP A 520 -17.61 -2.37 -22.74
C ASP A 520 -17.86 -3.89 -22.57
N GLN A 521 -17.16 -4.72 -23.36
CA GLN A 521 -17.24 -6.18 -23.23
C GLN A 521 -16.79 -6.70 -21.85
N ILE A 522 -15.76 -6.09 -21.23
CA ILE A 522 -15.38 -6.42 -19.85
C ILE A 522 -16.54 -6.14 -18.90
N THR A 523 -17.19 -4.99 -19.04
CA THR A 523 -18.30 -4.57 -18.17
C THR A 523 -19.55 -5.45 -18.33
N ASP A 524 -19.76 -6.04 -19.51
CA ASP A 524 -20.89 -6.94 -19.79
C ASP A 524 -20.69 -8.35 -19.23
N ILE A 525 -19.46 -8.86 -19.24
CA ILE A 525 -19.16 -10.26 -18.85
C ILE A 525 -19.01 -10.39 -17.33
N MET A 526 -18.61 -9.32 -16.64
CA MET A 526 -18.38 -9.36 -15.20
C MET A 526 -19.55 -8.82 -14.40
N ASP A 527 -19.76 -9.38 -13.22
CA ASP A 527 -20.65 -8.77 -12.23
C ASP A 527 -20.21 -7.32 -11.95
N ARG A 528 -21.16 -6.38 -12.10
CA ARG A 528 -20.92 -4.94 -12.00
C ARG A 528 -20.28 -4.56 -10.66
N SER A 529 -20.65 -5.23 -9.56
CA SER A 529 -20.08 -4.93 -8.24
C SER A 529 -18.62 -5.38 -8.12
N THR A 530 -18.30 -6.52 -8.73
CA THR A 530 -16.94 -7.08 -8.81
C THR A 530 -16.04 -6.20 -9.67
N TRP A 531 -16.48 -5.83 -10.87
CA TRP A 531 -15.72 -4.95 -11.76
C TRP A 531 -15.50 -3.58 -11.12
N LYS A 532 -16.55 -2.97 -10.54
CA LYS A 532 -16.45 -1.69 -9.81
C LYS A 532 -15.44 -1.75 -8.67
N THR A 533 -15.39 -2.85 -7.93
CA THR A 533 -14.37 -3.07 -6.88
C THR A 533 -12.96 -3.08 -7.45
N CYS A 534 -12.75 -3.77 -8.58
CA CYS A 534 -11.46 -3.81 -9.27
C CYS A 534 -11.07 -2.43 -9.78
N VAL A 535 -12.01 -1.70 -10.38
CA VAL A 535 -11.79 -0.34 -10.87
C VAL A 535 -11.35 0.58 -9.74
N TYR A 536 -12.05 0.59 -8.61
CA TYR A 536 -11.68 1.43 -7.47
C TYR A 536 -10.35 1.03 -6.82
N SER A 537 -10.04 -0.27 -6.75
CA SER A 537 -8.77 -0.76 -6.20
C SER A 537 -7.58 -0.38 -7.06
N LEU A 538 -7.68 -0.60 -8.38
CA LEU A 538 -6.56 -0.46 -9.32
C LEU A 538 -6.42 0.94 -9.88
N PHE A 539 -7.54 1.52 -10.29
CA PHE A 539 -7.58 2.72 -11.14
C PHE A 539 -8.22 3.92 -10.44
N GLY A 540 -8.97 3.69 -9.36
CA GLY A 540 -9.67 4.72 -8.59
C GLY A 540 -10.95 5.22 -9.26
N LEU A 541 -10.95 5.37 -10.59
CA LEU A 541 -12.11 5.73 -11.41
C LEU A 541 -12.13 4.93 -12.71
N GLU A 542 -13.34 4.85 -13.26
CA GLU A 542 -13.62 4.21 -14.55
C GLU A 542 -12.84 4.85 -15.71
N SER A 543 -12.77 6.18 -15.77
CA SER A 543 -12.00 6.88 -16.82
C SER A 543 -10.52 6.52 -16.82
N THR A 544 -9.93 6.25 -15.65
CA THR A 544 -8.54 5.80 -15.53
C THR A 544 -8.38 4.36 -15.97
N ALA A 545 -9.37 3.51 -15.71
CA ALA A 545 -9.41 2.13 -16.19
C ALA A 545 -9.50 2.07 -17.73
N VAL A 546 -10.37 2.89 -18.33
CA VAL A 546 -10.49 3.04 -19.79
C VAL A 546 -9.16 3.48 -20.39
N ASN A 547 -8.55 4.55 -19.87
CA ASN A 547 -7.25 5.03 -20.33
C ASN A 547 -6.13 3.98 -20.20
N TYR A 548 -6.16 3.16 -19.14
CA TYR A 548 -5.21 2.06 -19.01
C TYR A 548 -5.40 1.01 -20.11
N VAL A 549 -6.65 0.62 -20.39
CA VAL A 549 -6.98 -0.30 -21.49
C VAL A 549 -6.57 0.27 -22.85
N GLU A 550 -6.81 1.57 -23.10
CA GLU A 550 -6.37 2.26 -24.31
C GLU A 550 -4.84 2.23 -24.49
N GLN A 551 -4.07 2.43 -23.41
CA GLN A 551 -2.62 2.35 -23.46
C GLN A 551 -2.13 0.94 -23.82
N LEU A 552 -2.75 -0.10 -23.25
CA LEU A 552 -2.44 -1.49 -23.62
C LEU A 552 -2.86 -1.80 -25.06
N TRP A 553 -4.02 -1.31 -25.49
CA TRP A 553 -4.51 -1.48 -26.84
C TRP A 553 -3.53 -0.86 -27.85
N ARG A 554 -3.07 0.36 -27.58
CA ARG A 554 -2.06 1.05 -28.39
C ARG A 554 -0.74 0.28 -28.46
N PHE A 555 -0.31 -0.38 -27.39
CA PHE A 555 0.86 -1.26 -27.43
C PHE A 555 0.66 -2.43 -28.40
N GLY A 556 -0.53 -3.04 -28.42
CA GLY A 556 -0.88 -4.08 -29.38
C GLY A 556 -0.89 -3.57 -30.83
N GLU A 557 -1.50 -2.40 -31.07
CA GLU A 557 -1.55 -1.76 -32.41
C GLU A 557 -0.16 -1.40 -32.92
N VAL A 558 0.68 -0.79 -32.09
CA VAL A 558 2.06 -0.42 -32.48
C VAL A 558 2.89 -1.67 -32.78
N THR A 559 2.75 -2.73 -31.98
CA THR A 559 3.45 -4.00 -32.24
C THR A 559 3.03 -4.59 -33.57
N LYS A 560 1.71 -4.63 -33.86
CA LYS A 560 1.18 -5.08 -35.15
C LYS A 560 1.66 -4.21 -36.31
N PHE A 561 1.69 -2.89 -36.15
CA PHE A 561 2.13 -1.94 -37.16
C PHE A 561 3.61 -2.14 -37.51
N HIS A 562 4.47 -2.33 -36.51
CA HIS A 562 5.88 -2.61 -36.74
C HIS A 562 6.08 -3.97 -37.45
N GLY A 563 5.27 -4.98 -37.11
CA GLY A 563 5.39 -6.31 -37.70
C GLY A 563 6.83 -6.83 -37.55
N PRO A 564 7.56 -7.14 -38.64
CA PRO A 564 8.95 -7.60 -38.57
C PRO A 564 9.96 -6.47 -38.26
N ASN A 565 9.57 -5.20 -38.33
CA ASN A 565 10.48 -4.07 -38.16
C ASN A 565 10.86 -3.84 -36.68
N PRO A 566 12.09 -3.36 -36.40
CA PRO A 566 12.55 -3.15 -35.03
C PRO A 566 11.81 -2.02 -34.31
N MET A 567 11.41 -2.26 -33.06
CA MET A 567 10.88 -1.24 -32.14
C MET A 567 12.01 -0.67 -31.28
N LYS A 568 12.62 0.44 -31.71
CA LYS A 568 13.81 0.99 -31.04
C LYS A 568 13.50 1.56 -29.64
N ILE A 569 14.40 1.28 -28.70
CA ILE A 569 14.47 1.90 -27.37
C ILE A 569 15.65 2.88 -27.32
N THR A 570 16.81 2.47 -27.84
CA THR A 570 17.95 3.36 -28.10
C THR A 570 18.47 3.09 -29.51
N GLN A 571 19.61 3.66 -29.91
CA GLN A 571 20.24 3.31 -31.18
C GLN A 571 20.65 1.82 -31.25
N THR A 572 20.94 1.22 -30.11
CA THR A 572 21.43 -0.18 -30.01
C THR A 572 20.39 -1.12 -29.39
N LEU A 573 19.53 -0.61 -28.51
CA LEU A 573 18.55 -1.40 -27.80
C LEU A 573 17.22 -1.42 -28.56
N VAL A 574 16.66 -2.61 -28.77
CA VAL A 574 15.40 -2.83 -29.49
C VAL A 574 14.47 -3.67 -28.63
N LEU A 575 13.22 -3.25 -28.50
CA LEU A 575 12.16 -4.06 -27.91
C LEU A 575 11.76 -5.15 -28.90
N ASN A 576 12.18 -6.39 -28.63
CA ASN A 576 11.86 -7.55 -29.44
C ASN A 576 11.69 -8.79 -28.55
N THR A 577 11.30 -9.93 -29.15
CA THR A 577 11.14 -11.19 -28.41
C THR A 577 12.41 -11.63 -27.69
N ALA A 578 13.59 -11.42 -28.29
CA ALA A 578 14.86 -11.82 -27.70
C ALA A 578 15.15 -11.03 -26.41
N PHE A 579 14.96 -9.71 -26.45
CA PHE A 579 15.06 -8.82 -25.29
C PHE A 579 14.12 -9.27 -24.17
N LEU A 580 12.86 -9.57 -24.46
CA LEU A 580 11.91 -9.99 -23.42
C LEU A 580 12.24 -11.37 -22.82
N ARG A 581 12.84 -12.28 -23.60
CA ARG A 581 13.25 -13.60 -23.11
C ARG A 581 14.32 -13.53 -22.01
N GLU A 582 15.15 -12.48 -22.01
CA GLU A 582 16.13 -12.24 -20.94
C GLU A 582 15.45 -12.05 -19.57
N PHE A 583 14.20 -11.59 -19.56
CA PHE A 583 13.45 -11.28 -18.34
C PHE A 583 12.45 -12.36 -17.94
N GLU A 584 12.30 -13.45 -18.71
CA GLU A 584 11.33 -14.51 -18.44
C GLU A 584 11.52 -15.12 -17.03
N LYS A 585 12.78 -15.38 -16.67
CA LYS A 585 13.16 -15.97 -15.37
C LYS A 585 13.93 -15.00 -14.47
N SER A 586 14.12 -13.75 -14.92
CA SER A 586 14.81 -12.73 -14.15
C SER A 586 14.05 -12.42 -12.86
N LEU A 587 14.76 -12.14 -11.77
CA LEU A 587 14.18 -11.73 -10.50
C LEU A 587 13.64 -10.29 -10.52
N ARG A 588 13.93 -9.54 -11.59
CA ARG A 588 13.55 -8.14 -11.78
C ARG A 588 13.29 -7.82 -13.25
N GLY A 589 12.49 -6.79 -13.49
CA GLY A 589 12.24 -6.27 -14.83
C GLY A 589 13.44 -5.50 -15.38
N PHE A 590 13.29 -4.98 -16.60
CA PHE A 590 14.29 -4.12 -17.21
C PHE A 590 14.36 -2.78 -16.48
N TRP A 591 15.51 -2.48 -15.88
CA TRP A 591 15.78 -1.17 -15.30
C TRP A 591 16.72 -0.37 -16.20
N PHE A 592 16.37 0.88 -16.44
CA PHE A 592 17.11 1.78 -17.31
C PHE A 592 17.62 2.99 -16.55
N SER A 593 18.73 3.55 -17.02
CA SER A 593 19.37 4.74 -16.45
C SER A 593 18.95 6.02 -17.15
N ARG A 594 19.28 7.18 -16.57
CA ARG A 594 19.08 8.50 -17.18
C ARG A 594 19.68 8.61 -18.59
N ARG A 595 20.83 7.97 -18.82
CA ARG A 595 21.44 7.89 -20.17
C ARG A 595 20.51 7.23 -21.19
N HIS A 596 19.83 6.14 -20.83
CA HIS A 596 18.87 5.50 -21.74
C HIS A 596 17.68 6.42 -22.05
N VAL A 597 17.28 7.27 -21.08
CA VAL A 597 16.23 8.26 -21.29
C VAL A 597 16.68 9.31 -22.31
N GLU A 598 17.89 9.84 -22.15
CA GLU A 598 18.48 10.81 -23.07
C GLU A 598 18.58 10.24 -24.49
N GLU A 599 19.16 9.02 -24.63
CA GLU A 599 19.25 8.33 -25.92
C GLU A 599 17.87 8.07 -26.55
N TYR A 600 16.84 7.72 -25.76
CA TYR A 600 15.48 7.50 -26.25
C TYR A 600 14.81 8.79 -26.73
N LEU A 601 15.06 9.92 -26.07
CA LEU A 601 14.48 11.21 -26.47
C LEU A 601 15.11 11.77 -27.74
N ASP A 602 16.33 11.36 -28.07
CA ASP A 602 17.05 11.76 -29.28
C ASP A 602 16.75 10.85 -30.49
N LEU A 603 16.00 9.77 -30.30
CA LEU A 603 15.31 9.01 -31.36
C LEU A 603 14.05 9.74 -31.84
#